data_AF-A0A350W855-F1
#
_entry.id   AF-A0A350W855-F1
#
_cell.length_a   1.000
_cell.length_b   1.000
_cell.length_c   1.000
_cell.angle_alpha   90.00
_cell.angle_beta   90.00
_cell.angle_gamma   90.00
#
_symmetry.space_group_name_H-M   'P 1'
#
loop_
_entity.id
_entity.type
_entity.pdbx_description
1 polymer ?
#
loop_
_entity_poly.entity_id
_entity_poly.type
_entity_poly.pdbx_seq_one_letter_code
_entity_poly.pdbx_strand_id
1 'polypeptide(L)'
;MKLNRKGFMLAEVVVSASVVAVVLVTMYIGINRMTAAYDKRNRYYDLDAQQVAMEVNDALVRNMNFDSLFDIIGGDYILLSEENEEFKSDVPTLCTLYKEKLEINADNVYIVRNNSTGLTQLKDSNINQSFKDYLDYFINKTDFNENYSYFIVVELEKGNDYYYYTLKVK
;
A
#
# COMPACT_ATOMS: atom_id res chain seq x y z
N MET A 1 52.19 22.84 -45.90
CA MET A 1 51.98 23.21 -44.48
C MET A 1 51.34 22.04 -43.75
N LYS A 2 51.98 21.47 -42.72
CA LYS A 2 51.34 20.48 -41.84
C LYS A 2 50.39 21.22 -40.88
N LEU A 3 49.08 20.98 -40.98
CA LEU A 3 48.11 21.52 -40.01
C LEU A 3 48.42 20.99 -38.60
N ASN A 4 48.46 21.89 -37.62
CA ASN A 4 48.70 21.60 -36.22
C ASN A 4 47.50 20.82 -35.64
N ARG A 5 47.62 19.50 -35.49
CA ARG A 5 46.51 18.60 -35.07
C ARG A 5 46.12 18.69 -33.59
N LYS A 6 46.78 19.54 -32.80
CA LYS A 6 46.53 19.68 -31.35
C LYS A 6 45.10 20.13 -31.02
N GLY A 7 44.50 20.98 -31.86
CA GLY A 7 43.11 21.45 -31.66
C GLY A 7 42.07 20.34 -31.88
N PHE A 8 42.31 19.44 -32.83
CA PHE A 8 41.43 18.31 -33.12
C PHE A 8 41.40 17.30 -31.96
N MET A 9 42.58 17.04 -31.37
CA MET A 9 42.73 16.14 -30.23
C MET A 9 42.02 16.68 -28.97
N LEU A 10 42.01 18.00 -28.76
CA LEU A 10 41.35 18.62 -27.61
C LEU A 10 39.82 18.60 -27.77
N ALA A 11 39.32 18.87 -28.98
CA ALA A 11 37.89 18.80 -29.28
C ALA A 11 37.33 17.37 -29.10
N GLU A 12 38.04 16.35 -29.58
CA GLU A 12 37.63 14.95 -29.45
C GLU A 12 37.56 14.50 -27.99
N VAL A 13 38.54 14.89 -27.17
CA VAL A 13 38.56 14.59 -25.72
C VAL A 13 37.44 15.32 -24.99
N VAL A 14 37.17 16.58 -25.32
CA VAL A 14 36.09 17.36 -24.70
C VAL A 14 34.71 16.80 -25.10
N VAL A 15 34.52 16.41 -26.36
CA VAL A 15 33.27 15.81 -26.82
C VAL A 15 33.06 14.44 -26.20
N SER A 16 34.08 13.58 -26.18
CA SER A 16 33.96 12.26 -25.53
C SER A 16 33.71 12.38 -24.02
N ALA A 17 34.40 13.27 -23.32
CA ALA A 17 34.16 13.51 -21.89
C ALA A 17 32.76 14.07 -21.60
N SER A 18 32.26 14.99 -22.44
CA SER A 18 30.92 15.55 -22.25
C SER A 18 29.82 14.52 -22.51
N VAL A 19 29.97 13.65 -23.51
CA VAL A 19 29.04 12.54 -23.76
C VAL A 19 29.01 11.59 -22.55
N VAL A 20 30.17 11.20 -22.01
CA VAL A 20 30.25 10.32 -20.83
C VAL A 20 29.58 10.98 -19.62
N ALA A 21 29.82 12.27 -19.38
CA ALA A 21 29.21 13.00 -18.27
C ALA A 21 27.67 13.03 -18.37
N VAL A 22 27.13 13.30 -19.56
CA VAL A 22 25.68 13.32 -19.80
C VAL A 22 25.07 11.93 -19.57
N VAL A 23 25.74 10.85 -20.03
CA VAL A 23 25.28 9.48 -19.80
C VAL A 23 25.25 9.15 -18.30
N LEU A 24 26.30 9.51 -17.54
CA LEU A 24 26.33 9.26 -16.09
C LEU A 24 25.23 10.02 -15.35
N VAL A 25 25.00 11.29 -15.68
CA VAL A 25 23.95 12.10 -15.05
C VAL A 25 22.56 11.56 -15.37
N THR A 26 22.30 11.21 -16.62
CA THR A 26 21.00 10.63 -17.03
C THR A 26 20.76 9.28 -16.37
N MET A 27 21.79 8.43 -16.27
CA MET A 27 21.72 7.14 -15.56
C MET A 27 21.47 7.33 -14.06
N TYR A 28 22.15 8.28 -13.42
CA TYR A 28 21.94 8.58 -12.00
C TYR A 28 20.51 9.03 -11.70
N ILE A 29 19.96 9.93 -12.52
CA ILE A 29 18.56 10.38 -12.40
C ILE A 29 17.60 9.20 -12.61
N GLY A 30 17.87 8.37 -13.62
CA GLY A 30 17.06 7.19 -13.93
C GLY A 30 17.02 6.18 -12.78
N ILE A 31 18.18 5.81 -12.24
CA ILE A 31 18.30 4.87 -11.12
C ILE A 31 17.58 5.40 -9.90
N ASN A 32 17.80 6.65 -9.50
CA ASN A 32 17.15 7.20 -8.31
C ASN A 32 15.62 7.20 -8.42
N ARG A 33 15.08 7.54 -9.60
CA ARG A 33 13.63 7.48 -9.84
C ARG A 33 13.10 6.05 -9.79
N MET A 34 13.85 5.09 -10.34
CA MET A 34 13.47 3.68 -10.29
C MET A 34 13.52 3.15 -8.86
N THR A 35 14.59 3.39 -8.11
CA THR A 35 14.73 2.97 -6.71
C THR A 35 13.57 3.48 -5.86
N ALA A 36 13.25 4.78 -5.94
CA ALA A 36 12.12 5.34 -5.21
C ALA A 36 10.76 4.70 -5.58
N ALA A 37 10.57 4.36 -6.87
CA ALA A 37 9.37 3.66 -7.31
C ALA A 37 9.32 2.20 -6.82
N TYR A 38 10.47 1.51 -6.78
CA TYR A 38 10.58 0.16 -6.24
C TYR A 38 10.32 0.15 -4.73
N ASP A 39 10.88 1.08 -3.98
CA ASP A 39 10.64 1.19 -2.54
C ASP A 39 9.16 1.44 -2.25
N LYS A 40 8.52 2.35 -3.00
CA LYS A 40 7.09 2.60 -2.88
C LYS A 40 6.25 1.37 -3.19
N ARG A 41 6.59 0.64 -4.26
CA ARG A 41 5.89 -0.60 -4.62
C ARG A 41 6.07 -1.67 -3.55
N ASN A 42 7.27 -1.84 -3.02
CA ASN A 42 7.57 -2.82 -1.98
C ASN A 42 6.80 -2.54 -0.69
N ARG A 43 6.68 -1.26 -0.32
CA ARG A 43 5.89 -0.82 0.84
C ARG A 43 4.39 -0.98 0.64
N TYR A 44 3.87 -0.74 -0.56
CA TYR A 44 2.41 -0.67 -0.79
C TYR A 44 1.79 -1.98 -1.31
N TYR A 45 2.63 -2.97 -1.61
CA TYR A 45 2.22 -4.29 -2.09
C TYR A 45 3.03 -5.37 -1.38
N ASP A 46 3.10 -5.26 -0.06
CA ASP A 46 3.84 -6.21 0.76
C ASP A 46 3.15 -7.59 0.76
N LEU A 47 3.95 -8.65 0.64
CA LEU A 47 3.45 -10.02 0.53
C LEU A 47 2.84 -10.53 1.83
N ASP A 48 3.40 -10.16 2.97
CA ASP A 48 2.89 -10.60 4.27
C ASP A 48 1.55 -9.89 4.54
N ALA A 49 1.47 -8.59 4.22
CA ALA A 49 0.23 -7.81 4.33
C ALA A 49 -0.87 -8.37 3.40
N GLN A 50 -0.47 -8.83 2.21
CA GLN A 50 -1.38 -9.52 1.29
C GLN A 50 -1.89 -10.84 1.86
N GLN A 51 -1.02 -11.66 2.47
CA GLN A 51 -1.43 -12.93 3.06
C GLN A 51 -2.46 -12.70 4.17
N VAL A 52 -2.23 -11.73 5.06
CA VAL A 52 -3.19 -11.34 6.10
C VAL A 52 -4.55 -10.97 5.49
N ALA A 53 -4.54 -10.11 4.47
CA ALA A 53 -5.78 -9.68 3.84
C ALA A 53 -6.56 -10.86 3.23
N MET A 54 -5.87 -11.83 2.64
CA MET A 54 -6.50 -13.04 2.09
C MET A 54 -7.08 -13.94 3.19
N GLU A 55 -6.37 -14.14 4.29
CA GLU A 55 -6.85 -14.95 5.41
C GLU A 55 -8.07 -14.32 6.09
N VAL A 56 -8.09 -12.99 6.23
CA VAL A 56 -9.26 -12.25 6.74
C VAL A 56 -10.44 -12.37 5.78
N ASN A 57 -10.21 -12.26 4.47
CA ASN A 57 -11.27 -12.47 3.47
C ASN A 57 -11.86 -13.89 3.55
N ASP A 58 -11.01 -14.91 3.61
CA ASP A 58 -11.45 -16.31 3.75
C ASP A 58 -12.26 -16.53 5.03
N ALA A 59 -11.86 -15.91 6.13
CA ALA A 59 -12.58 -15.93 7.39
C ALA A 59 -13.96 -15.25 7.28
N LEU A 60 -14.04 -14.11 6.62
CA LEU A 60 -15.29 -13.38 6.37
C LEU A 60 -16.27 -14.22 5.55
N VAL A 61 -15.82 -14.72 4.40
CA VAL A 61 -16.64 -15.49 3.46
C VAL A 61 -17.16 -16.79 4.09
N ARG A 62 -16.37 -17.46 4.93
CA ARG A 62 -16.78 -18.73 5.57
C ARG A 62 -17.79 -18.56 6.69
N ASN A 63 -17.72 -17.47 7.44
CA ASN A 63 -18.42 -17.37 8.72
C ASN A 63 -19.61 -16.40 8.71
N MET A 64 -19.73 -15.51 7.73
CA MET A 64 -20.77 -14.46 7.75
C MET A 64 -21.31 -14.08 6.38
N ASN A 65 -22.53 -13.54 6.40
CA ASN A 65 -23.07 -12.82 5.26
C ASN A 65 -22.64 -11.35 5.35
N PHE A 66 -22.05 -10.83 4.28
CA PHE A 66 -21.35 -9.55 4.28
C PHE A 66 -22.30 -8.34 4.42
N ASP A 67 -23.48 -8.39 3.79
CA ASP A 67 -24.46 -7.29 3.84
C ASP A 67 -24.89 -6.99 5.28
N SER A 68 -25.04 -8.03 6.11
CA SER A 68 -25.36 -7.87 7.54
C SER A 68 -24.23 -7.28 8.38
N LEU A 69 -22.96 -7.36 7.96
CA LEU A 69 -21.81 -6.90 8.76
C LEU A 69 -21.88 -5.39 8.99
N PHE A 70 -22.03 -4.63 7.91
CA PHE A 70 -22.08 -3.17 7.98
C PHE A 70 -23.41 -2.65 8.53
N ASP A 71 -24.49 -3.39 8.33
CA ASP A 71 -25.80 -3.04 8.87
C ASP A 71 -25.89 -3.24 10.39
N ILE A 72 -25.13 -4.20 10.95
CA ILE A 72 -25.01 -4.41 12.40
C ILE A 72 -24.18 -3.30 13.06
N ILE A 73 -23.11 -2.84 12.40
CA ILE A 73 -22.11 -1.95 13.01
C ILE A 73 -22.39 -0.46 12.74
N GLY A 74 -23.13 -0.13 11.66
CA GLY A 74 -23.58 1.24 11.39
C GLY A 74 -22.50 2.21 10.90
N GLY A 75 -21.38 1.72 10.39
CA GLY A 75 -20.26 2.53 9.85
C GLY A 75 -19.85 2.14 8.42
N ASP A 76 -19.00 2.95 7.78
CA ASP A 76 -18.44 2.65 6.44
C ASP A 76 -17.09 1.90 6.49
N TYR A 77 -16.48 1.78 7.67
CA TYR A 77 -15.29 0.97 7.90
C TYR A 77 -15.30 0.31 9.29
N ILE A 78 -14.49 -0.73 9.43
CA ILE A 78 -14.36 -1.57 10.62
C ILE A 78 -12.88 -1.76 10.88
N LEU A 79 -12.42 -1.50 12.11
CA LEU A 79 -11.08 -1.87 12.56
C LEU A 79 -11.13 -3.19 13.34
N LEU A 80 -10.37 -4.18 12.87
CA LEU A 80 -10.09 -5.41 13.61
C LEU A 80 -8.94 -5.12 14.59
N SER A 81 -9.28 -4.90 15.86
CA SER A 81 -8.33 -4.67 16.95
C SER A 81 -8.80 -5.37 18.22
N GLU A 82 -7.86 -5.73 19.11
CA GLU A 82 -8.13 -6.37 20.40
C GLU A 82 -8.98 -5.50 21.34
N GLU A 83 -8.93 -4.18 21.19
CA GLU A 83 -9.53 -3.21 22.10
C GLU A 83 -10.97 -2.81 21.76
N ASN A 84 -11.50 -3.23 20.60
CA ASN A 84 -12.87 -2.92 20.21
C ASN A 84 -13.86 -3.83 20.95
N GLU A 85 -14.29 -3.43 22.15
CA GLU A 85 -15.25 -4.18 22.97
C GLU A 85 -16.64 -4.31 22.33
N GLU A 86 -17.05 -3.35 21.48
CA GLU A 86 -18.32 -3.40 20.74
C GLU A 86 -18.40 -4.60 19.76
N PHE A 87 -17.25 -5.10 19.29
CA PHE A 87 -17.19 -6.25 18.38
C PHE A 87 -17.42 -7.60 19.06
N LYS A 88 -17.18 -7.69 20.38
CA LYS A 88 -17.22 -8.97 21.11
C LYS A 88 -18.63 -9.58 21.21
N SER A 89 -19.67 -8.76 21.05
CA SER A 89 -21.07 -9.19 21.12
C SER A 89 -21.56 -9.83 19.82
N ASP A 90 -21.35 -9.16 18.68
CA ASP A 90 -22.07 -9.48 17.44
C ASP A 90 -21.18 -10.09 16.34
N VAL A 91 -19.85 -9.99 16.46
CA VAL A 91 -18.89 -10.64 15.55
C VAL A 91 -17.77 -11.39 16.29
N PRO A 92 -18.08 -12.19 17.34
CA PRO A 92 -17.06 -12.88 18.14
C PRO A 92 -16.17 -13.81 17.31
N THR A 93 -16.67 -14.38 16.21
CA THR A 93 -15.91 -15.30 15.35
C THR A 93 -14.75 -14.61 14.63
N LEU A 94 -14.89 -13.37 14.13
CA LEU A 94 -13.78 -12.70 13.42
C LEU A 94 -12.68 -12.24 14.35
N CYS A 95 -13.02 -11.62 15.48
CA CYS A 95 -12.03 -11.18 16.45
C CYS A 95 -11.28 -12.38 17.04
N THR A 96 -11.97 -13.50 17.26
CA THR A 96 -11.33 -14.74 17.72
C THR A 96 -10.49 -15.38 16.61
N LEU A 97 -10.91 -15.35 15.34
CA LEU A 97 -10.10 -15.79 14.20
C LEU A 97 -8.85 -14.92 14.00
N TYR A 98 -8.97 -13.60 14.18
CA TYR A 98 -7.84 -12.68 14.22
C TYR A 98 -6.86 -13.03 15.34
N LYS A 99 -7.37 -13.42 16.51
CA LYS A 99 -6.56 -13.74 17.69
C LYS A 99 -5.93 -15.14 17.67
N GLU A 100 -6.59 -16.14 17.10
CA GLU A 100 -6.17 -17.55 17.18
C GLU A 100 -5.54 -18.11 15.90
N LYS A 101 -5.89 -17.57 14.71
CA LYS A 101 -5.41 -18.10 13.42
C LYS A 101 -4.39 -17.24 12.72
N LEU A 102 -4.49 -15.92 12.88
CA LEU A 102 -3.50 -14.99 12.38
C LEU A 102 -2.37 -14.89 13.41
N GLU A 103 -1.48 -15.88 13.46
CA GLU A 103 -0.13 -15.74 14.04
C GLU A 103 0.72 -14.73 13.23
N ILE A 104 0.09 -13.75 12.60
CA ILE A 104 0.69 -12.78 11.71
C ILE A 104 0.56 -11.43 12.40
N ASN A 105 1.72 -10.82 12.67
CA ASN A 105 1.89 -9.53 13.34
C ASN A 105 1.33 -8.38 12.47
N ALA A 106 0.02 -8.33 12.30
CA ALA A 106 -0.65 -7.17 11.74
C ALA A 106 -1.02 -6.21 12.87
N ASP A 107 -0.61 -4.96 12.72
CA ASP A 107 -0.91 -3.94 13.71
C ASP A 107 -2.36 -3.49 13.54
N ASN A 108 -2.77 -3.21 12.30
CA ASN A 108 -4.13 -2.76 11.99
C ASN A 108 -4.67 -3.42 10.72
N VAL A 109 -5.88 -3.99 10.82
CA VAL A 109 -6.65 -4.46 9.65
C VAL A 109 -8.00 -3.78 9.62
N TYR A 110 -8.30 -3.15 8.48
CA TYR A 110 -9.55 -2.44 8.25
C TYR A 110 -10.38 -3.12 7.17
N ILE A 111 -11.66 -3.35 7.44
CA ILE A 111 -12.64 -3.74 6.43
C ILE A 111 -13.45 -2.51 6.07
N VAL A 112 -13.42 -2.11 4.81
CA VAL A 112 -14.02 -0.86 4.34
C VAL A 112 -15.07 -1.18 3.28
N ARG A 113 -16.27 -0.61 3.41
CA ARG A 113 -17.32 -0.75 2.40
C ARG A 113 -16.82 -0.21 1.05
N ASN A 114 -17.29 -0.77 -0.06
CA ASN A 114 -16.95 -0.23 -1.39
C ASN A 114 -17.66 1.12 -1.65
N ASN A 115 -17.24 2.16 -0.93
CA ASN A 115 -17.56 3.54 -1.20
C ASN A 115 -16.32 4.41 -0.90
N SER A 116 -16.17 5.51 -1.63
CA SER A 116 -15.08 6.46 -1.38
C SER A 116 -15.17 7.08 0.01
N THR A 117 -16.37 7.10 0.61
CA THR A 117 -16.66 7.67 1.91
C THR A 117 -15.92 6.94 3.03
N GLY A 118 -15.95 5.62 3.08
CA GLY A 118 -15.31 4.82 4.14
C GLY A 118 -13.79 4.97 4.15
N LEU A 119 -13.15 4.98 2.98
CA LEU A 119 -11.71 5.23 2.87
C LEU A 119 -11.33 6.67 3.23
N THR A 120 -12.20 7.64 2.92
CA THR A 120 -11.98 9.05 3.27
C THR A 120 -12.14 9.27 4.78
N GLN A 121 -13.18 8.68 5.39
CA GLN A 121 -13.38 8.69 6.84
C GLN A 121 -12.20 8.03 7.57
N LEU A 122 -11.72 6.88 7.07
CA LEU A 122 -10.54 6.23 7.61
C LEU A 122 -9.31 7.15 7.51
N LYS A 123 -9.14 7.85 6.39
CA LYS A 123 -8.03 8.80 6.20
C LYS A 123 -8.07 9.98 7.19
N ASP A 124 -9.26 10.50 7.45
CA ASP A 124 -9.47 11.65 8.33
C ASP A 124 -9.36 11.28 9.83
N SER A 125 -9.29 9.99 10.15
CA SER A 125 -9.05 9.49 11.50
C SER A 125 -7.63 9.76 12.01
N ASN A 126 -7.39 9.47 13.29
CA ASN A 126 -6.10 9.67 13.95
C ASN A 126 -5.10 8.54 13.64
N ILE A 127 -4.74 8.42 12.36
CA ILE A 127 -3.77 7.44 11.84
C ILE A 127 -2.44 8.10 11.43
N ASN A 128 -1.41 7.27 11.28
CA ASN A 128 -0.06 7.70 10.87
C ASN A 128 -0.05 8.35 9.48
N GLN A 129 0.84 9.34 9.29
CA GLN A 129 0.94 10.08 8.01
C GLN A 129 1.29 9.15 6.84
N SER A 130 2.16 8.16 7.05
CA SER A 130 2.50 7.15 6.03
C SER A 130 1.29 6.36 5.57
N PHE A 131 0.36 6.06 6.48
CA PHE A 131 -0.89 5.37 6.15
C PHE A 131 -1.84 6.28 5.37
N LYS A 132 -1.91 7.58 5.72
CA LYS A 132 -2.66 8.57 4.93
C LYS A 132 -2.15 8.68 3.50
N ASP A 133 -0.82 8.73 3.33
CA ASP A 133 -0.18 8.79 2.00
C ASP A 133 -0.43 7.51 1.17
N TYR A 134 -0.55 6.37 1.84
CA TYR A 134 -0.95 5.10 1.23
C TYR A 134 -2.42 5.12 0.80
N LEU A 135 -3.34 5.53 1.68
CA LEU A 135 -4.77 5.63 1.37
C LEU A 135 -5.02 6.61 0.21
N ASP A 136 -4.38 7.78 0.22
CA ASP A 136 -4.48 8.73 -0.90
C ASP A 136 -3.96 8.12 -2.20
N TYR A 137 -2.85 7.39 -2.17
CA TYR A 137 -2.36 6.68 -3.34
C TYR A 137 -3.38 5.64 -3.85
N PHE A 138 -3.96 4.84 -2.94
CA PHE A 138 -4.92 3.81 -3.28
C PHE A 138 -6.23 4.38 -3.83
N ILE A 139 -6.79 5.40 -3.19
CA ILE A 139 -8.01 6.10 -3.62
C ILE A 139 -7.81 6.69 -5.02
N ASN A 140 -6.68 7.37 -5.27
CA ASN A 140 -6.37 7.95 -6.58
C ASN A 140 -6.17 6.91 -7.69
N LYS A 141 -5.91 5.64 -7.33
CA LYS A 141 -5.67 4.54 -8.27
C LYS A 141 -6.83 3.57 -8.40
N THR A 142 -7.91 3.77 -7.64
CA THR A 142 -9.04 2.85 -7.59
C THR A 142 -10.23 3.43 -8.33
N ASP A 143 -10.78 2.67 -9.27
CA ASP A 143 -12.06 2.98 -9.88
C ASP A 143 -13.19 2.42 -9.00
N PHE A 144 -13.89 3.30 -8.31
CA PHE A 144 -15.01 2.94 -7.43
C PHE A 144 -16.29 2.60 -8.19
N ASN A 145 -16.32 2.77 -9.52
CA ASN A 145 -17.45 2.31 -10.34
C ASN A 145 -17.40 0.80 -10.60
N GLU A 146 -16.31 0.12 -10.26
CA GLU A 146 -16.24 -1.32 -10.31
C GLU A 146 -17.08 -1.96 -9.18
N ASN A 147 -17.71 -3.10 -9.49
CA ASN A 147 -18.54 -3.87 -8.56
C ASN A 147 -17.69 -4.63 -7.52
N TYR A 148 -16.94 -3.91 -6.70
CA TYR A 148 -16.35 -4.49 -5.49
C TYR A 148 -17.41 -4.53 -4.37
N SER A 149 -17.37 -5.55 -3.54
CA SER A 149 -18.21 -5.61 -2.34
C SER A 149 -17.57 -4.80 -1.20
N TYR A 150 -16.25 -4.95 -1.02
CA TYR A 150 -15.47 -4.28 0.01
C TYR A 150 -13.98 -4.29 -0.26
N PHE A 151 -13.26 -3.53 0.58
CA PHE A 151 -11.82 -3.50 0.65
C PHE A 151 -11.35 -4.02 2.01
N ILE A 152 -10.26 -4.78 2.02
CA ILE A 152 -9.52 -5.11 3.24
C ILE A 152 -8.19 -4.38 3.17
N VAL A 153 -7.97 -3.43 4.06
CA VAL A 153 -6.75 -2.64 4.15
C VAL A 153 -5.92 -3.13 5.34
N VAL A 154 -4.67 -3.49 5.10
CA VAL A 154 -3.75 -4.01 6.12
C VAL A 154 -2.57 -3.06 6.27
N GLU A 155 -2.21 -2.76 7.51
CA GLU A 155 -0.97 -2.10 7.91
C GLU A 155 -0.13 -3.07 8.76
N LEU A 156 1.13 -3.25 8.36
CA LEU A 156 2.13 -4.05 9.06
C LEU A 156 3.36 -3.19 9.38
N GLU A 157 3.79 -3.19 10.64
CA GLU A 157 5.04 -2.62 11.11
C GLU A 157 6.13 -3.68 11.00
N LYS A 158 7.19 -3.37 10.25
CA LYS A 158 8.39 -4.21 10.16
C LYS A 158 9.62 -3.39 10.53
N GLY A 159 10.05 -3.52 11.78
CA GLY A 159 11.14 -2.72 12.33
C GLY A 159 10.69 -1.30 12.60
N ASN A 160 11.21 -0.32 11.85
CA ASN A 160 10.85 1.10 11.98
C ASN A 160 10.01 1.61 10.80
N ASP A 161 9.62 0.74 9.88
CA ASP A 161 8.89 1.09 8.67
C ASP A 161 7.53 0.37 8.62
N TYR A 162 6.57 1.02 7.97
CA TYR A 162 5.24 0.48 7.74
C TYR A 162 5.05 0.00 6.30
N TYR A 163 4.35 -1.11 6.18
CA TYR A 163 4.03 -1.84 4.96
C TYR A 163 2.53 -2.02 4.86
N TYR A 164 2.03 -1.98 3.64
CA TYR A 164 0.62 -1.82 3.37
C TYR A 164 0.19 -2.76 2.25
N TYR A 165 -1.08 -3.16 2.32
CA TYR A 165 -1.75 -3.84 1.22
C TYR A 165 -3.26 -3.60 1.31
N THR A 166 -3.92 -3.51 0.15
CA THR A 166 -5.38 -3.48 0.08
C THR A 166 -5.87 -4.57 -0.85
N LEU A 167 -6.63 -5.52 -0.31
CA LEU A 167 -7.38 -6.50 -1.09
C LEU A 167 -8.69 -5.87 -1.57
N LYS A 168 -8.97 -6.00 -2.86
CA LYS A 168 -10.26 -5.61 -3.45
C LYS A 168 -11.10 -6.88 -3.63
N VAL A 169 -12.24 -6.95 -2.95
CA VAL A 169 -13.09 -8.15 -2.94
C VAL A 169 -14.32 -7.91 -3.83
N LYS A 170 -14.66 -8.90 -4.65
CA LYS A 170 -15.83 -8.92 -5.53
C LYS A 170 -16.84 -9.97 -5.09
#